data_AF-Q15448-F1
#
_entry.id   AF-Q15448-F1
#
_cell.length_a   1.000
_cell.length_b   1.000
_cell.length_c   1.000
_cell.angle_alpha   90.00
_cell.angle_beta   90.00
_cell.angle_gamma   90.00
#
_symmetry.space_group_name_H-M   'P 1'
#
loop_
_entity.id
_entity.type
_entity.pdbx_description
1 polymer ?
#
loop_
_entity_poly.entity_id
_entity_poly.type
_entity_poly.pdbx_seq_one_letter_code
_entity_poly.pdbx_strand_id
1 'polypeptide(L)'
;YLYMEYCGGGSLQDIYHVTGPLSELQIAYVCRETLQGLAYLHTKGKMHRDIKGANILLTDHGDVKLADFGVAAKITATIAKRKSFIGTPYWMAPEVAAVEKNGGYNQLCDVWA
;
A
#
# COMPACT_ATOMS: atom_id res chain seq x y z
N TYR A 1 -20.46 -8.34 6.64
CA TYR A 1 -20.09 -7.75 5.33
C TYR A 1 -19.57 -6.35 5.55
N LEU A 2 -18.59 -5.92 4.76
CA LEU A 2 -18.06 -4.56 4.73
C LEU A 2 -18.47 -3.94 3.38
N TYR A 3 -19.12 -2.78 3.39
CA TYR A 3 -19.52 -2.06 2.17
C TYR A 3 -18.58 -0.87 1.98
N MET A 4 -18.07 -0.68 0.75
CA MET A 4 -17.08 0.33 0.39
C MET A 4 -17.44 0.96 -0.97
N GLU A 5 -16.78 2.07 -1.29
CA GLU A 5 -16.85 2.70 -2.61
C GLU A 5 -16.50 1.71 -3.73
N TYR A 6 -17.25 1.76 -4.83
CA TYR A 6 -16.98 0.94 -6.01
C TYR A 6 -15.95 1.62 -6.92
N CYS A 7 -14.90 0.88 -7.28
CA CYS A 7 -13.82 1.32 -8.17
C CYS A 7 -13.91 0.51 -9.48
N GLY A 8 -14.66 1.03 -10.47
CA GLY A 8 -14.97 0.29 -11.71
C GLY A 8 -13.78 0.02 -12.63
N GLY A 9 -12.68 0.76 -12.49
CA GLY A 9 -11.41 0.51 -13.18
C GLY A 9 -10.64 -0.70 -12.66
N GLY A 10 -11.04 -1.28 -11.53
CA GLY A 10 -10.35 -2.43 -10.93
C GLY A 10 -8.99 -2.07 -10.32
N SER A 11 -8.14 -3.06 -10.08
CA SER A 11 -6.79 -2.84 -9.56
C SER A 11 -5.81 -2.50 -10.68
N LEU A 12 -4.73 -1.79 -10.36
CA LEU A 12 -3.64 -1.57 -11.31
C LEU A 12 -3.04 -2.88 -11.81
N GLN A 13 -3.03 -3.92 -10.97
CA GLN A 13 -2.61 -5.25 -11.39
C GLN A 13 -3.46 -5.79 -12.53
N ASP A 14 -4.77 -5.70 -12.43
CA ASP A 14 -5.68 -6.16 -13.49
C ASP A 14 -5.44 -5.35 -14.78
N ILE A 15 -5.26 -4.03 -14.63
CA ILE A 15 -5.02 -3.13 -15.76
C ILE A 15 -3.75 -3.51 -16.51
N TYR A 16 -2.58 -3.55 -15.85
CA TYR A 16 -1.32 -3.79 -16.57
C TYR A 16 -1.19 -5.23 -17.08
N HIS A 17 -1.94 -6.20 -16.55
CA HIS A 17 -2.01 -7.55 -17.13
C HIS A 17 -2.75 -7.57 -18.47
N VAL A 18 -3.70 -6.66 -18.67
CA VAL A 18 -4.50 -6.57 -19.91
C VAL A 18 -3.88 -5.58 -20.90
N THR A 19 -3.46 -4.40 -20.43
CA THR A 19 -2.99 -3.31 -21.30
C THR A 19 -1.48 -3.36 -21.56
N GLY A 20 -0.73 -4.16 -20.81
CA GLY A 20 0.72 -4.09 -20.75
C GLY A 20 1.23 -2.98 -19.83
N PRO A 21 2.55 -2.70 -19.84
CA PRO A 21 3.19 -1.76 -18.93
C PRO A 21 2.59 -0.35 -19.02
N LEU A 22 2.53 0.33 -17.87
CA LEU A 22 2.16 1.74 -17.79
C LEU A 22 3.27 2.62 -18.36
N SER A 23 2.88 3.74 -18.98
CA SER A 23 3.81 4.80 -19.36
C SER A 23 4.34 5.54 -18.12
N GLU A 24 5.50 6.20 -18.27
CA GLU A 24 6.11 6.98 -17.19
C GLU A 24 5.17 8.04 -16.60
N LEU A 25 4.39 8.72 -17.44
CA LEU A 25 3.40 9.71 -16.98
C LEU A 25 2.27 9.07 -16.16
N GLN A 26 1.81 7.88 -16.55
CA GLN A 26 0.80 7.14 -15.79
C GLN A 26 1.36 6.67 -14.45
N ILE A 27 2.60 6.18 -14.43
CA ILE A 27 3.30 5.81 -13.19
C ILE A 27 3.43 7.02 -12.28
N ALA A 28 3.90 8.16 -12.79
CA ALA A 28 4.06 9.39 -12.01
C ALA A 28 2.73 9.87 -11.40
N TYR A 29 1.64 9.80 -12.18
CA TYR A 29 0.29 10.11 -11.68
C TYR A 29 -0.12 9.17 -10.54
N VAL A 30 -0.01 7.86 -10.75
CA VAL A 30 -0.35 6.85 -9.72
C VAL A 30 0.47 7.05 -8.46
N CYS A 31 1.78 7.25 -8.58
CA CYS A 31 2.67 7.46 -7.45
C CYS A 31 2.28 8.72 -6.66
N ARG A 32 1.98 9.83 -7.35
CA ARG A 32 1.56 11.07 -6.70
C ARG A 32 0.30 10.86 -5.86
N GLU A 33 -0.74 10.26 -6.42
CA GLU A 33 -2.01 10.03 -5.71
C GLU A 33 -1.85 9.01 -4.57
N THR A 34 -1.07 7.94 -4.80
CA THR A 34 -0.73 6.94 -3.76
C THR A 34 -0.03 7.61 -2.58
N LEU A 35 0.96 8.48 -2.86
CA LEU A 35 1.71 9.20 -1.84
C LEU A 35 0.83 10.18 -1.05
N GLN A 36 -0.16 10.82 -1.68
CA GLN A 36 -1.13 11.66 -0.97
C GLN A 36 -1.96 10.83 0.03
N GLY A 37 -2.42 9.64 -0.40
CA GLY A 37 -3.12 8.70 0.47
C GLY A 37 -2.25 8.21 1.63
N LEU A 38 -1.00 7.85 1.36
CA LEU A 38 -0.03 7.43 2.38
C LEU A 38 0.28 8.56 3.36
N ALA A 39 0.54 9.78 2.87
CA ALA A 39 0.78 10.95 3.71
C ALA A 39 -0.40 11.16 4.68
N TYR A 40 -1.63 11.06 4.19
CA TYR A 40 -2.82 11.11 5.04
C TYR A 40 -2.82 9.99 6.11
N LEU A 41 -2.59 8.73 5.73
CA LEU A 41 -2.55 7.61 6.67
C LEU A 41 -1.49 7.80 7.75
N HIS A 42 -0.29 8.23 7.35
CA HIS A 42 0.83 8.44 8.23
C HIS A 42 0.56 9.57 9.23
N THR A 43 -0.12 10.66 8.80
CA THR A 43 -0.55 11.72 9.74
C THR A 43 -1.57 11.23 10.78
N LYS A 44 -2.33 10.18 10.45
CA LYS A 44 -3.26 9.52 11.38
C LYS A 44 -2.61 8.42 12.22
N GLY A 45 -1.29 8.30 12.17
CA GLY A 45 -0.56 7.29 12.92
C GLY A 45 -0.85 5.87 12.45
N LYS A 46 -1.10 5.66 11.14
CA LYS A 46 -1.38 4.34 10.54
C LYS A 46 -0.36 4.02 9.45
N MET A 47 -0.08 2.74 9.27
CA MET A 47 0.72 2.18 8.17
C MET A 47 -0.16 1.24 7.34
N HIS A 48 0.02 1.24 6.02
CA HIS A 48 -0.71 0.33 5.13
C HIS A 48 -0.13 -1.08 5.16
N ARG A 49 1.19 -1.22 4.97
CA ARG A 49 1.99 -2.45 5.00
C ARG A 49 1.80 -3.45 3.85
N ASP A 50 1.06 -3.09 2.82
CA ASP A 50 0.85 -3.96 1.66
C ASP A 50 0.55 -3.12 0.41
N ILE A 51 1.37 -2.08 0.17
CA ILE A 51 1.29 -1.30 -1.05
C ILE A 51 1.82 -2.14 -2.20
N LYS A 52 0.97 -2.33 -3.21
CA LYS A 52 1.24 -3.11 -4.44
C LYS A 52 0.12 -2.86 -5.45
N GLY A 53 0.35 -3.23 -6.71
CA GLY A 53 -0.62 -3.03 -7.80
C GLY A 53 -2.03 -3.60 -7.55
N ALA A 54 -2.15 -4.72 -6.84
CA ALA A 54 -3.46 -5.29 -6.46
C ALA A 54 -4.26 -4.44 -5.47
N ASN A 55 -3.59 -3.61 -4.67
CA ASN A 55 -4.20 -2.82 -3.59
C ASN A 55 -4.33 -1.33 -3.95
N ILE A 56 -4.01 -0.98 -5.20
CA ILE A 56 -4.22 0.35 -5.76
C ILE A 56 -5.32 0.23 -6.81
N LEU A 57 -6.48 0.81 -6.54
CA LEU A 57 -7.66 0.74 -7.39
C LEU A 57 -7.87 2.02 -8.19
N LEU A 58 -8.54 1.91 -9.34
CA LEU A 58 -9.00 3.06 -10.13
C LEU A 58 -10.53 3.15 -10.15
N THR A 59 -11.06 4.36 -9.99
CA THR A 59 -12.47 4.65 -10.28
C THR A 59 -12.69 4.76 -11.78
N ASP A 60 -13.96 4.76 -12.22
CA ASP A 60 -14.31 5.02 -13.63
C ASP A 60 -13.91 6.43 -14.11
N HIS A 61 -13.63 7.33 -13.18
CA HIS A 61 -13.15 8.69 -13.45
C HIS A 61 -11.61 8.79 -13.46
N GLY A 62 -10.90 7.70 -13.18
CA GLY A 62 -9.44 7.67 -13.12
C GLY A 62 -8.85 8.13 -11.78
N ASP A 63 -9.65 8.21 -10.73
CA ASP A 63 -9.14 8.49 -9.38
C ASP A 63 -8.44 7.27 -8.81
N VAL A 64 -7.32 7.48 -8.10
CA VAL A 64 -6.56 6.42 -7.45
C VAL A 64 -7.04 6.24 -6.01
N LYS A 65 -7.31 4.99 -5.61
CA LYS A 65 -7.77 4.64 -4.26
C LYS A 65 -6.91 3.54 -3.65
N LEU A 66 -6.48 3.72 -2.40
CA LEU A 66 -5.84 2.67 -1.63
C LEU A 66 -6.89 1.71 -1.06
N ALA A 67 -6.65 0.41 -1.17
CA ALA A 67 -7.54 -0.65 -0.72
C ALA A 67 -6.79 -1.72 0.09
N ASP A 68 -7.56 -2.62 0.70
CA ASP A 68 -7.06 -3.71 1.55
C ASP A 68 -6.18 -3.25 2.74
N PHE A 69 -6.86 -2.70 3.75
CA PHE A 69 -6.27 -2.38 5.04
C PHE A 69 -6.19 -3.59 5.99
N GLY A 70 -6.30 -4.82 5.48
CA GLY A 70 -6.36 -6.05 6.29
C GLY A 70 -5.15 -6.26 7.20
N VAL A 71 -4.01 -5.70 6.82
CA VAL A 71 -2.75 -5.76 7.58
C VAL A 71 -2.32 -4.41 8.18
N ALA A 72 -3.14 -3.37 8.00
CA ALA A 72 -2.83 -2.03 8.48
C ALA A 72 -2.71 -2.00 10.01
N ALA A 73 -1.73 -1.26 10.53
CA ALA A 73 -1.47 -1.17 11.96
C ALA A 73 -1.36 0.28 12.43
N LYS A 74 -1.84 0.53 13.66
CA LYS A 74 -1.54 1.78 14.36
C LYS A 74 -0.05 1.83 14.73
N ILE A 75 0.59 2.96 14.45
CA ILE A 75 1.97 3.28 14.85
C ILE A 75 2.12 3.27 16.39
N THR A 76 1.04 3.29 17.17
CA THR A 76 1.07 3.19 18.63
C THR A 76 0.71 1.82 19.19
N ALA A 77 0.12 0.92 18.40
CA ALA A 77 -0.22 -0.43 18.86
C ALA A 77 1.04 -1.31 18.94
N THR A 78 1.17 -1.96 20.10
CA THR A 78 2.13 -2.98 20.56
C THR A 78 3.26 -3.37 19.61
N ILE A 79 4.50 -3.20 20.08
CA ILE A 79 5.76 -3.68 19.49
C ILE A 79 5.65 -5.12 18.94
N ALA A 80 4.84 -5.98 19.56
CA ALA A 80 4.57 -7.35 19.10
C ALA A 80 4.00 -7.45 17.67
N LYS A 81 3.06 -6.57 17.24
CA LYS A 81 2.51 -6.55 15.86
C LYS A 81 3.45 -5.87 14.84
N ARG A 82 4.52 -5.23 15.31
CA ARG A 82 5.60 -4.68 14.49
C ARG A 82 6.76 -5.66 14.30
N LYS A 83 6.70 -6.84 14.92
CA LYS A 83 7.68 -7.92 14.78
C LYS A 83 7.20 -9.07 13.90
N SER A 84 5.94 -9.03 13.45
CA SER A 84 5.36 -10.08 12.62
C SER A 84 5.67 -9.83 11.14
N PHE A 85 6.15 -10.88 10.47
CA PHE A 85 6.32 -10.96 9.01
C PHE A 85 4.95 -10.89 8.34
N ILE A 86 4.51 -9.71 7.92
CA ILE A 86 3.19 -9.45 7.34
C ILE A 86 3.33 -8.54 6.12
N GLY A 87 2.65 -8.89 5.03
CA GLY A 87 2.70 -8.22 3.73
C GLY A 87 3.09 -9.20 2.63
N THR A 88 3.30 -8.70 1.41
CA THR A 88 3.72 -9.54 0.28
C THR A 88 5.24 -9.47 0.09
N PRO A 89 6.00 -10.59 0.20
CA PRO A 89 7.47 -10.56 0.35
C PRO A 89 8.24 -9.72 -0.68
N TYR A 90 7.82 -9.71 -1.94
CA TYR A 90 8.51 -8.97 -3.01
C TYR A 90 8.37 -7.45 -2.90
N TRP A 91 7.40 -6.96 -2.12
CA TRP A 91 7.13 -5.54 -1.88
C TRP A 91 7.58 -5.09 -0.49
N MET A 92 8.23 -5.97 0.28
CA MET A 92 8.67 -5.64 1.64
C MET A 92 9.97 -4.84 1.64
N ALA A 93 9.99 -3.80 2.47
CA ALA A 93 11.22 -3.08 2.80
C ALA A 93 12.23 -3.99 3.54
N PRO A 94 13.54 -3.79 3.36
CA PRO A 94 14.57 -4.66 3.94
C PRO A 94 14.51 -4.71 5.47
N GLU A 95 14.15 -3.61 6.13
CA GLU A 95 13.94 -3.55 7.59
C GLU A 95 12.73 -4.36 8.06
N VAL A 96 11.72 -4.53 7.21
CA VAL A 96 10.56 -5.39 7.46
C VAL A 96 10.97 -6.86 7.34
N ALA A 97 11.76 -7.21 6.32
CA ALA A 97 12.28 -8.56 6.12
C ALA A 97 13.25 -8.99 7.25
N ALA A 98 14.01 -8.04 7.81
CA ALA A 98 14.97 -8.28 8.88
C ALA A 98 14.42 -8.02 10.30
N VAL A 99 13.09 -7.94 10.45
CA VAL A 99 12.45 -7.43 11.69
C VAL A 99 12.78 -8.24 12.95
N GLU A 100 13.03 -9.54 12.82
CA GLU A 100 13.46 -10.41 13.93
C GLU A 100 14.86 -10.06 14.44
N LYS A 101 15.72 -9.51 13.58
CA LYS A 101 17.11 -9.12 13.89
C LYS A 101 17.24 -7.65 14.33
N ASN A 102 16.48 -6.74 13.72
CA ASN A 102 16.73 -5.30 13.81
C ASN A 102 15.75 -4.52 14.69
N GLY A 103 14.72 -5.18 15.24
CA GLY A 103 13.81 -4.54 16.19
C GLY A 103 12.80 -3.58 15.54
N GLY A 104 11.77 -4.14 14.90
CA GLY A 104 10.60 -3.39 14.42
C GLY A 104 10.85 -2.49 13.20
N TYR A 105 9.77 -2.00 12.59
CA TYR A 105 9.79 -1.07 11.45
C TYR A 105 8.76 0.06 11.64
N ASN A 106 8.86 1.11 10.83
CA ASN A 106 7.98 2.28 10.86
C ASN A 106 7.25 2.48 9.51
N GLN A 107 6.54 3.59 9.37
CA GLN A 107 5.73 3.89 8.20
C GLN A 107 6.51 4.09 6.89
N LEU A 108 7.84 4.24 6.95
CA LEU A 108 8.67 4.36 5.75
C LEU A 108 8.69 3.07 4.92
N CYS A 109 8.30 1.93 5.50
CA CYS A 109 8.11 0.71 4.72
C CYS A 109 7.06 0.85 3.61
N ASP A 110 6.06 1.74 3.80
CA ASP A 110 5.04 2.01 2.77
C ASP A 110 5.59 2.86 1.61
N VAL A 111 6.70 3.56 1.82
CA VAL A 111 7.36 4.39 0.78
C VAL A 111 8.35 3.56 -0.04
N TRP A 112 8.92 2.52 0.57
CA TRP A 112 9.74 1.54 -0.13
C TRP A 112 8.91 0.69 -1.10
N ALA A 113 7.74 0.25 -0.63
CA ALA A 113 6.81 -0.61 -1.35
C ALA A 113 6.20 0.09 -2.57
#